data_AF-A0A350I732-F1
#
_entry.id   AF-A0A350I732-F1
#
_cell.length_a   1.000
_cell.length_b   1.000
_cell.length_c   1.000
_cell.angle_alpha   90.00
_cell.angle_beta   90.00
_cell.angle_gamma   90.00
#
_symmetry.space_group_name_H-M   'P 1'
#
loop_
_entity.id
_entity.type
_entity.pdbx_description
1 polymer ?
#
loop_
_entity_poly.entity_id
_entity_poly.type
_entity_poly.pdbx_seq_one_letter_code
_entity_poly.pdbx_strand_id
1 'polypeptide(L)'
;MIFYVTGKCKNKDVVEQYVINCLKYLNLHRMTSKSVIINFKNKVEGDAQGYCFAIEKDAEVTISKTWDGRKLTFMEQMQTLAHELVHVKQYFRNELSYGETGDFCWKKRNAGGYKYENQPWEKEAFKMEKEIFVECFPFHMEIN
;
A
#
# COMPACT_ATOMS: atom_id res chain seq x y z
N MET A 1 15.69 -0.33 3.07
CA MET A 1 14.64 0.71 3.07
C MET A 1 14.15 0.85 4.49
N ILE A 2 13.99 2.08 4.99
CA ILE A 2 13.45 2.30 6.34
C ILE A 2 11.93 2.42 6.24
N PHE A 3 11.19 1.95 7.25
CA PHE A 3 9.75 2.18 7.33
C PHE A 3 9.34 2.56 8.75
N TYR A 4 8.19 3.22 8.87
CA TYR A 4 7.62 3.63 10.15
C TYR A 4 6.13 3.29 10.20
N VAL A 5 5.69 2.58 11.24
CA VAL A 5 4.26 2.36 11.50
C VAL A 5 3.78 3.37 12.54
N THR A 6 2.81 4.19 12.14
CA THR A 6 2.28 5.33 12.88
C THR A 6 0.77 5.23 13.08
N GLY A 7 0.25 6.04 14.01
CA GLY A 7 -1.15 5.99 14.44
C GLY A 7 -1.44 4.83 15.38
N LYS A 8 -2.71 4.75 15.83
CA LYS A 8 -3.15 3.68 16.74
C LYS A 8 -3.33 2.37 15.98
N CYS A 9 -2.29 1.55 15.91
CA CYS A 9 -2.31 0.26 15.24
C CYS A 9 -2.49 -0.87 16.26
N LYS A 10 -3.45 -1.78 16.02
CA LYS A 10 -3.56 -3.04 16.78
C LYS A 10 -2.50 -4.01 16.28
N ASN A 11 -1.97 -4.86 17.17
CA ASN A 11 -1.03 -5.92 16.79
C ASN A 11 0.19 -5.38 16.03
N LYS A 12 0.75 -4.28 16.55
CA LYS A 12 1.81 -3.52 15.88
C LYS A 12 2.99 -4.42 15.47
N ASP A 13 3.40 -5.36 16.33
CA ASP A 13 4.49 -6.29 16.03
C ASP A 13 4.18 -7.20 14.83
N VAL A 14 2.93 -7.69 14.72
CA VAL A 14 2.44 -8.47 13.57
C VAL A 14 2.48 -7.62 12.30
N VAL A 15 2.04 -6.35 12.40
CA VAL A 15 2.06 -5.42 11.26
C VAL A 15 3.48 -5.12 10.82
N GLU A 16 4.40 -4.84 11.74
CA GLU A 16 5.80 -4.56 11.42
C GLU A 16 6.47 -5.77 10.78
N GLN A 17 6.25 -6.98 11.30
CA GLN A 17 6.77 -8.21 10.70
C GLN A 17 6.18 -8.46 9.32
N TYR A 18 4.88 -8.23 9.15
CA TYR A 18 4.21 -8.34 7.86
C TYR A 18 4.77 -7.36 6.84
N VAL A 19 4.98 -6.09 7.22
CA VAL A 19 5.61 -5.08 6.36
C VAL A 19 7.01 -5.50 5.96
N ILE A 20 7.83 -5.99 6.89
CA ILE A 20 9.18 -6.52 6.59
C ILE A 20 9.10 -7.61 5.51
N ASN A 21 8.16 -8.55 5.63
CA ASN A 21 7.97 -9.63 4.67
C ASN A 21 7.53 -9.09 3.29
N CYS A 22 6.55 -8.18 3.25
CA CYS A 22 6.09 -7.53 2.02
C CYS A 22 7.22 -6.76 1.31
N LEU A 23 8.01 -5.99 2.05
CA LEU A 23 9.14 -5.23 1.49
C LEU A 23 10.24 -6.15 0.95
N LYS A 24 10.43 -7.33 1.56
CA LYS A 24 11.30 -8.37 1.02
C LYS A 24 10.74 -8.96 -0.26
N TYR A 25 9.48 -9.40 -0.24
CA TYR A 25 8.77 -10.00 -1.37
C TYR A 25 8.77 -9.10 -2.61
N LEU A 26 8.43 -7.83 -2.42
CA LEU A 26 8.40 -6.83 -3.48
C LEU A 26 9.79 -6.35 -3.95
N ASN A 27 10.87 -6.87 -3.36
CA ASN A 27 12.25 -6.45 -3.58
C ASN A 27 12.48 -4.94 -3.33
N LEU A 28 11.75 -4.35 -2.37
CA LEU A 28 11.91 -2.96 -1.95
C LEU A 28 12.92 -2.79 -0.81
N HIS A 29 13.18 -3.84 -0.03
CA HIS A 29 14.14 -3.82 1.08
C HIS A 29 15.53 -3.28 0.68
N ARG A 30 15.96 -3.50 -0.57
CA ARG A 30 17.26 -3.06 -1.13
C ARG A 30 17.31 -1.56 -1.46
N MET A 31 16.18 -0.87 -1.52
CA MET A 31 16.11 0.57 -1.78
C MET A 31 16.43 1.35 -0.50
N THR A 32 17.69 1.33 -0.08
CA THR A 32 18.14 1.88 1.22
C THR A 32 18.00 3.40 1.32
N SER A 33 17.98 4.11 0.19
CA SER A 33 17.78 5.57 0.13
C SER A 33 16.32 6.01 0.16
N LYS A 34 15.37 5.08 0.26
CA LYS A 34 13.92 5.36 0.25
C LYS A 34 13.30 5.07 1.62
N SER A 35 12.14 5.67 1.88
CA SER A 35 11.40 5.48 3.13
C SER A 35 9.90 5.26 2.88
N VAL A 36 9.24 4.54 3.79
CA VAL A 36 7.78 4.33 3.76
C VAL A 36 7.18 4.62 5.13
N ILE A 37 6.20 5.53 5.18
CA ILE A 37 5.41 5.82 6.37
C ILE A 37 4.06 5.16 6.21
N ILE A 38 3.67 4.32 7.17
CA ILE A 38 2.39 3.61 7.20
C ILE A 38 1.56 4.17 8.35
N ASN A 39 0.38 4.68 8.06
CA ASN A 39 -0.47 5.37 9.03
C ASN A 39 -1.87 4.76 9.11
N PHE A 40 -2.30 4.38 10.32
CA PHE A 40 -3.62 3.82 10.56
C PHE A 40 -4.59 4.87 11.11
N LYS A 41 -5.46 5.42 10.24
CA LYS A 41 -6.45 6.46 10.58
C LYS A 41 -7.83 5.85 10.81
N ASN A 42 -8.71 6.57 11.52
CA ASN A 42 -10.08 6.10 11.74
C ASN A 42 -10.85 6.06 10.42
N LYS A 43 -10.81 7.15 9.66
CA LYS A 43 -11.42 7.30 8.35
C LYS A 43 -10.44 8.04 7.44
N VAL A 44 -10.40 7.64 6.16
CA VAL A 44 -9.68 8.35 5.10
C VAL A 44 -10.69 9.17 4.30
N GLU A 45 -10.22 10.25 3.69
CA GLU A 45 -11.03 11.05 2.78
C GLU A 45 -11.46 10.23 1.55
N GLY A 46 -12.61 10.58 0.96
CA GLY A 46 -13.14 9.86 -0.20
C GLY A 46 -13.76 8.49 0.08
N ASP A 47 -13.89 8.09 1.34
CA ASP A 47 -14.45 6.78 1.75
C ASP A 47 -13.69 5.58 1.13
N ALA A 48 -12.37 5.70 1.04
CA ALA A 48 -11.48 4.63 0.59
C ALA A 48 -11.00 3.75 1.75
N GLN A 49 -10.61 2.52 1.45
CA GLN A 49 -10.00 1.61 2.43
C GLN A 49 -8.53 1.98 2.71
N GLY A 50 -7.82 2.48 1.72
CA GLY A 50 -6.43 2.88 1.80
C GLY A 50 -6.08 3.95 0.76
N TYR A 51 -4.90 4.54 0.91
CA TYR A 51 -4.33 5.45 -0.06
C TYR A 51 -2.81 5.40 -0.02
N CYS A 52 -2.18 5.43 -1.19
CA CYS A 52 -0.73 5.52 -1.34
C CYS A 52 -0.35 6.72 -2.21
N PHE A 53 0.63 7.47 -1.72
CA PHE A 53 1.25 8.54 -2.46
C PHE A 53 2.75 8.55 -2.20
N ALA A 54 3.54 8.84 -3.23
CA ALA A 54 4.98 8.90 -3.11
C ALA A 54 5.55 10.09 -3.86
N ILE A 55 6.46 10.80 -3.20
CA ILE A 55 7.27 11.87 -3.79
C ILE A 55 8.73 11.48 -3.66
N GLU A 56 9.43 11.40 -4.79
CA GLU A 56 10.86 11.11 -4.89
C GLU A 56 11.32 9.83 -4.14
N LYS A 57 11.70 9.99 -2.87
CA LYS A 57 12.30 8.97 -2.02
C LYS A 57 11.35 8.51 -0.91
N ASP A 58 10.25 9.21 -0.68
CA ASP A 58 9.38 8.99 0.45
C ASP A 58 7.97 8.60 -0.03
N ALA A 59 7.44 7.52 0.53
CA ALA A 59 6.07 7.09 0.30
C ALA A 59 5.26 7.16 1.59
N GLU A 60 4.04 7.66 1.49
CA GLU A 60 3.04 7.62 2.54
C GLU A 60 1.93 6.66 2.15
N VAL A 61 1.64 5.73 3.06
CA VAL A 61 0.55 4.76 2.98
C VAL A 61 -0.39 5.04 4.14
N THR A 62 -1.64 5.33 3.85
CA THR A 62 -2.69 5.46 4.86
C THR A 62 -3.67 4.30 4.74
N ILE A 63 -3.98 3.67 5.87
CA ILE A 63 -4.98 2.60 5.97
C ILE A 63 -6.14 3.08 6.85
N SER A 64 -7.36 2.92 6.35
CA SER A 64 -8.58 3.21 7.10
C SER A 64 -8.89 2.12 8.13
N LYS A 65 -9.54 2.48 9.22
CA LYS A 65 -10.18 1.53 10.14
C LYS A 65 -11.67 1.39 9.87
N THR A 66 -12.24 2.26 9.04
CA THR A 66 -13.65 2.21 8.67
C THR A 66 -13.83 2.44 7.19
N TRP A 67 -14.78 1.73 6.60
CA TRP A 67 -15.13 1.85 5.20
C TRP A 67 -16.62 1.52 5.06
N ASP A 68 -17.35 2.26 4.22
CA ASP A 68 -18.77 2.05 3.97
C ASP A 68 -19.60 1.93 5.28
N GLY A 69 -19.38 2.88 6.20
CA GLY A 69 -20.11 2.96 7.46
C GLY A 69 -19.79 1.88 8.51
N ARG A 70 -18.89 0.92 8.22
CA ARG A 70 -18.51 -0.15 9.15
C ARG A 70 -17.02 -0.10 9.53
N LYS A 71 -16.65 -0.81 10.60
CA LYS A 71 -15.24 -1.05 10.94
C LYS A 71 -14.66 -2.14 10.03
N LEU A 72 -13.46 -1.90 9.55
CA LEU A 72 -12.65 -2.92 8.88
C LEU A 72 -12.05 -3.86 9.93
N THR A 73 -12.10 -5.15 9.63
CA THR A 73 -11.38 -6.18 10.38
C THR A 73 -9.87 -5.97 10.25
N PHE A 74 -9.09 -6.58 11.14
CA PHE A 74 -7.64 -6.52 11.05
C PHE A 74 -7.13 -7.13 9.74
N MET A 75 -7.72 -8.26 9.31
CA MET A 75 -7.33 -8.92 8.06
C MET A 75 -7.65 -8.08 6.82
N GLU A 76 -8.79 -7.39 6.79
CA GLU A 76 -9.10 -6.45 5.70
C GLU A 76 -8.05 -5.32 5.64
N GLN A 77 -7.68 -4.74 6.78
CA GLN A 77 -6.63 -3.71 6.83
C GLN A 77 -5.27 -4.22 6.31
N MET A 78 -4.94 -5.50 6.53
CA MET A 78 -3.70 -6.12 6.06
C MET A 78 -3.73 -6.44 4.56
N GLN A 79 -4.89 -6.76 4.00
CA GLN A 79 -5.07 -6.89 2.55
C GLN A 79 -4.93 -5.53 1.87
N THR A 80 -5.59 -4.50 2.40
CA THR A 80 -5.40 -3.12 1.93
C THR A 80 -3.94 -2.70 2.03
N LEU A 81 -3.25 -3.02 3.13
CA LEU A 81 -1.82 -2.70 3.26
C LEU A 81 -0.95 -3.38 2.18
N ALA A 82 -1.23 -4.64 1.82
CA ALA A 82 -0.53 -5.28 0.70
C ALA A 82 -0.78 -4.53 -0.61
N HIS A 83 -2.03 -4.15 -0.88
CA HIS A 83 -2.42 -3.38 -2.05
C HIS A 83 -1.62 -2.06 -2.14
N GLU A 84 -1.63 -1.26 -1.06
CA GLU A 84 -0.93 0.01 -1.03
C GLU A 84 0.60 -0.16 -1.15
N LEU A 85 1.19 -1.23 -0.61
CA LEU A 85 2.61 -1.52 -0.79
C LEU A 85 2.97 -1.90 -2.24
N VAL A 86 2.03 -2.45 -3.01
CA VAL A 86 2.21 -2.61 -4.46
C VAL A 86 2.27 -1.25 -5.15
N HIS A 87 1.45 -0.27 -4.74
CA HIS A 87 1.57 1.09 -5.25
C HIS A 87 2.91 1.73 -4.87
N VAL A 88 3.40 1.54 -3.64
CA VAL A 88 4.76 1.98 -3.26
C VAL A 88 5.80 1.42 -4.22
N LYS A 89 5.72 0.12 -4.55
CA LYS A 89 6.59 -0.53 -5.52
C LYS A 89 6.49 0.12 -6.90
N GLN A 90 5.27 0.36 -7.37
CA GLN A 90 5.01 0.97 -8.66
C GLN A 90 5.59 2.39 -8.75
N TYR A 91 5.39 3.22 -7.71
CA TYR A 91 5.97 4.57 -7.64
C TYR A 91 7.50 4.53 -7.60
N PHE A 92 8.07 3.72 -6.71
CA PHE A 92 9.53 3.68 -6.53
C PHE A 92 10.29 3.11 -7.72
N ARG A 93 9.64 2.32 -8.57
CA ARG A 93 10.18 1.84 -9.85
C ARG A 93 9.85 2.75 -11.04
N ASN A 94 9.19 3.90 -10.80
CA ASN A 94 8.68 4.80 -11.84
C ASN A 94 7.75 4.07 -12.84
N GLU A 95 7.05 3.04 -12.37
CA GLU A 95 6.00 2.36 -13.14
C GLU A 95 4.71 3.18 -13.11
N LEU A 96 4.42 3.82 -11.98
CA LEU A 96 3.30 4.75 -11.81
C LEU A 96 3.85 6.14 -11.45
N SER A 97 3.39 7.17 -12.14
CA SER A 97 3.73 8.56 -11.84
C SER A 97 2.61 9.51 -12.25
N TYR A 98 2.66 10.76 -11.79
CA TYR A 98 1.87 11.85 -12.37
C TYR A 98 2.62 12.44 -13.56
N GLY A 99 1.94 12.63 -14.69
CA GLY A 99 2.44 13.35 -15.85
C GLY A 99 2.41 14.87 -15.62
N GLU A 100 3.10 15.62 -16.48
CA GLU A 100 3.20 17.09 -16.38
C GLU A 100 1.83 17.80 -16.46
N THR A 101 0.83 17.17 -17.07
CA THR A 101 -0.55 17.66 -17.19
C THR A 101 -1.46 17.26 -16.01
N GLY A 102 -0.94 16.55 -15.01
CA GLY A 102 -1.70 16.02 -13.87
C GLY A 102 -2.35 14.65 -14.12
N ASP A 103 -2.22 14.08 -15.33
CA ASP A 103 -2.73 12.75 -15.65
C ASP A 103 -1.83 11.65 -15.09
N PHE A 104 -2.40 10.49 -14.75
CA PHE A 104 -1.60 9.32 -14.41
C PHE A 104 -0.81 8.81 -15.62
N CYS A 105 0.44 8.46 -15.39
CA CYS A 105 1.32 7.79 -16.34
C CYS A 105 1.62 6.37 -15.83
N TRP A 106 1.38 5.37 -16.67
CA TRP A 106 1.66 3.97 -16.38
C TRP A 106 2.69 3.42 -17.35
N LYS A 107 3.83 2.96 -16.84
CA LYS A 107 4.97 2.41 -17.60
C LYS A 107 5.33 3.31 -18.81
N LYS A 108 5.46 4.62 -18.54
CA LYS A 108 5.78 5.70 -19.49
C LYS A 108 4.72 5.96 -20.57
N ARG A 109 3.48 5.50 -20.37
CA ARG A 109 2.34 5.81 -21.26
C ARG A 109 1.33 6.65 -20.50
N ASN A 110 0.78 7.68 -21.15
CA ASN A 110 -0.34 8.44 -20.60
C ASN A 110 -1.51 7.47 -20.37
N ALA A 111 -2.06 7.51 -19.15
CA ALA A 111 -3.18 6.70 -18.72
C ALA A 111 -4.28 7.57 -18.09
N GLY A 112 -4.41 8.81 -18.56
CA GLY A 112 -5.56 9.66 -18.30
C GLY A 112 -6.84 9.02 -18.85
N GLY A 113 -7.96 9.23 -18.14
CA GLY A 113 -9.29 8.82 -18.59
C GLY A 113 -9.69 7.36 -18.33
N TYR A 114 -8.83 6.51 -17.75
CA TYR A 114 -9.27 5.19 -17.30
C TYR A 114 -10.19 5.28 -16.08
N LYS A 115 -11.35 4.63 -16.14
CA LYS A 115 -12.15 4.30 -14.94
C LYS A 115 -11.28 3.50 -13.97
N TYR A 116 -11.43 3.74 -12.68
CA TYR A 116 -10.65 3.10 -11.61
C TYR A 116 -10.49 1.58 -11.78
N GLU A 117 -11.60 0.86 -11.96
CA GLU A 117 -11.63 -0.59 -12.20
C GLU A 117 -10.84 -1.08 -13.43
N ASN A 118 -10.56 -0.18 -14.38
CA ASN A 118 -9.84 -0.47 -15.62
C ASN A 118 -8.40 0.04 -15.62
N GLN A 119 -7.98 0.71 -14.57
CA GLN A 119 -6.62 1.21 -14.43
C GLN A 119 -5.65 0.03 -14.32
N PRO A 120 -4.63 -0.05 -15.20
CA PRO A 120 -3.71 -1.19 -15.22
C PRO A 120 -2.94 -1.40 -13.91
N TRP A 121 -2.61 -0.31 -13.20
CA TRP A 121 -1.91 -0.37 -11.92
C TRP A 121 -2.78 -0.93 -10.81
N GLU A 122 -4.07 -0.55 -10.77
CA GLU A 122 -5.07 -1.13 -9.85
C GLU A 122 -5.27 -2.62 -10.13
N LYS A 123 -5.38 -3.02 -11.39
CA LYS A 123 -5.47 -4.45 -11.77
C LYS A 123 -4.24 -5.24 -11.33
N GLU A 124 -3.05 -4.66 -11.46
CA GLU A 124 -1.81 -5.26 -10.95
C GLU A 124 -1.84 -5.37 -9.43
N ALA A 125 -2.26 -4.30 -8.73
CA ALA A 125 -2.35 -4.27 -7.27
C ALA A 125 -3.35 -5.30 -6.73
N PHE A 126 -4.58 -5.36 -7.26
CA PHE A 126 -5.58 -6.36 -6.88
C PHE A 126 -5.14 -7.80 -7.14
N LYS A 127 -4.34 -8.03 -8.18
CA LYS A 127 -3.78 -9.37 -8.44
C LYS A 127 -2.73 -9.73 -7.39
N MET A 128 -1.82 -8.80 -7.11
CA MET A 128 -0.70 -9.02 -6.21
C MET A 128 -1.12 -9.01 -4.73
N GLU A 129 -2.15 -8.28 -4.33
CA GLU A 129 -2.56 -8.14 -2.92
C GLU A 129 -2.83 -9.50 -2.28
N LYS A 130 -3.52 -10.40 -3.01
CA LYS A 130 -3.94 -11.71 -2.51
C LYS A 130 -2.73 -12.63 -2.32
N GLU A 131 -1.84 -12.60 -3.30
CA GLU A 131 -0.60 -13.37 -3.28
C GLU A 131 0.32 -12.89 -2.15
N ILE A 132 0.55 -11.58 -2.04
CA ILE A 132 1.37 -11.00 -0.98
C ILE A 132 0.77 -11.29 0.39
N PHE A 133 -0.55 -11.15 0.56
CA PHE A 133 -1.20 -11.43 1.84
C PHE A 133 -0.97 -12.88 2.27
N VAL A 134 -1.18 -13.85 1.38
CA VAL A 134 -0.99 -15.27 1.69
C VAL A 134 0.48 -15.59 1.98
N GLU A 135 1.41 -15.08 1.18
CA GLU A 135 2.84 -15.43 1.29
C GLU A 135 3.56 -14.68 2.42
N CYS A 136 3.16 -13.45 2.72
CA CYS A 136 3.90 -12.56 3.62
C CYS A 136 3.28 -12.47 5.01
N PHE A 137 1.98 -12.76 5.18
CA PHE A 137 1.33 -12.60 6.47
C PHE A 137 1.87 -13.62 7.50
N PRO A 138 2.34 -13.17 8.69
CA PRO A 138 2.97 -14.05 9.66
C PRO A 138 1.92 -14.80 10.50
N PHE A 139 1.27 -15.80 9.89
CA PHE A 139 0.20 -16.60 10.52
C PHE A 139 0.59 -17.32 11.83
N HIS A 140 1.88 -17.44 12.11
CA HIS A 140 2.39 -18.03 13.35
C HIS A 140 2.39 -17.05 14.55
N MET A 141 2.14 -15.76 14.32
CA MET A 141 2.08 -14.74 15.38
C MET A 141 0.65 -14.57 15.89
N GLU A 142 0.51 -14.37 17.20
CA GLU A 142 -0.80 -14.14 17.84
C GLU A 142 -1.31 -12.71 17.60
N ILE A 143 -2.63 -12.59 17.48
CA ILE A 143 -3.35 -11.34 17.21
C ILE A 143 -4.35 -11.13 18.35
N ASN A 144 -4.27 -9.96 18.99
CA ASN A 144 -5.13 -9.54 20.11
C ASN A 144 -6.23 -8.54 19.69
#